data_AF-A2VCD0-F1
#
_entry.id   AF-A2VCD0-F1
#
_cell.length_a   1.000
_cell.length_b   1.000
_cell.length_c   1.000
_cell.angle_alpha   90.00
_cell.angle_beta   90.00
_cell.angle_gamma   90.00
#
_symmetry.space_group_name_H-M   'P 1'
#
loop_
_entity.id
_entity.type
_entity.pdbx_description
1 polymer ?
#
loop_
_entity_poly.entity_id
_entity_poly.type
_entity_poly.pdbx_seq_one_letter_code
_entity_poly.pdbx_strand_id
1 'polypeptide(L)'
;MLSTLISSILNPLILIVFVLLAVALLTLVERKVLGYMQLRKGPNVVGPYGLLQPIADGLKLFMKEPVRPSTSSPILFLFTPMLALTLALTLWTPMPLPFPMADLNLGILFILALSSLAVYSILGSGWASNSKYALIGALRAVAQTISYEVSLGLILLNAIIFTGGFTLQTFSIAQESVWLILPAWPLAAMWYISTLAETNRAPFDLTEGESELVSGFNVEYAGGPFALFFLAEYANILLMNTLSATLFLGASILHTTPEITTTNLMIKATLLSVLFLWVRASYPRFRYDQLMHLIWKNFLPLTLALVIWHLSLPIALTGLPPQL
;
A
#
# COMPACT_ATOMS: atom_id res chain seq x y z
N MET A 1 11.88 4.53 -33.04
CA MET A 1 13.11 4.44 -32.23
C MET A 1 13.28 5.63 -31.30
N LEU A 2 13.46 6.87 -31.79
CA LEU A 2 13.59 8.02 -30.89
C LEU A 2 12.29 8.31 -30.12
N SER A 3 11.12 8.31 -30.79
CA SER A 3 9.82 8.51 -30.14
C SER A 3 9.45 7.42 -29.12
N THR A 4 9.81 6.16 -29.43
CA THR A 4 9.61 5.01 -28.54
C THR A 4 10.54 5.07 -27.34
N LEU A 5 11.81 5.48 -27.52
CA LEU A 5 12.73 5.72 -26.41
C LEU A 5 12.25 6.88 -25.52
N ILE A 6 11.84 7.99 -26.12
CA ILE A 6 11.34 9.16 -25.40
C ILE A 6 10.09 8.80 -24.58
N SER A 7 9.11 8.09 -25.16
CA SER A 7 7.92 7.66 -24.42
C SER A 7 8.23 6.66 -23.30
N SER A 8 9.16 5.72 -23.54
CA SER A 8 9.58 4.76 -22.52
C SER A 8 10.29 5.40 -21.31
N ILE A 9 10.88 6.58 -21.47
CA ILE A 9 11.57 7.32 -20.40
C ILE A 9 10.66 8.36 -19.76
N LEU A 10 9.89 9.12 -20.56
CA LEU A 10 9.04 10.19 -20.05
C LEU A 10 7.85 9.65 -19.25
N ASN A 11 7.17 8.59 -19.73
CA ASN A 11 6.00 8.03 -19.05
C ASN A 11 6.30 7.58 -17.60
N PRO A 12 7.35 6.77 -17.32
CA PRO A 12 7.67 6.41 -15.93
C PRO A 12 8.09 7.61 -15.11
N LEU A 13 8.83 8.56 -15.69
CA LEU A 13 9.28 9.74 -14.96
C LEU A 13 8.10 10.59 -14.50
N ILE A 14 7.12 10.79 -15.38
CA ILE A 14 5.86 11.50 -15.06
C ILE A 14 5.12 10.76 -13.93
N LEU A 15 4.96 9.44 -14.04
CA LEU A 15 4.30 8.62 -13.01
C LEU A 15 4.99 8.78 -11.65
N ILE A 16 6.32 8.61 -11.60
CA ILE A 16 7.10 8.70 -10.35
C ILE A 16 6.96 10.09 -9.73
N VAL A 17 7.06 11.17 -10.53
CA VAL A 17 6.94 12.55 -10.03
C VAL A 17 5.57 12.79 -9.41
N PHE A 18 4.48 12.36 -10.08
CA PHE A 18 3.14 12.55 -9.55
C PHE A 18 2.85 11.68 -8.32
N VAL A 19 3.36 10.45 -8.26
CA VAL A 19 3.24 9.60 -7.07
C VAL A 19 3.98 10.22 -5.89
N LEU A 20 5.22 10.71 -6.06
CA LEU A 20 5.97 11.35 -4.99
C LEU A 20 5.34 12.67 -4.52
N LEU A 21 4.76 13.45 -5.44
CA LEU A 21 3.97 14.64 -5.09
C LEU A 21 2.70 14.27 -4.30
N ALA A 22 2.00 13.22 -4.71
CA ALA A 22 0.82 12.71 -4.00
C ALA A 22 1.18 12.23 -2.59
N VAL A 23 2.30 11.51 -2.44
CA VAL A 23 2.85 11.12 -1.13
C VAL A 23 3.14 12.33 -0.26
N ALA A 24 3.82 13.34 -0.79
CA ALA A 24 4.12 14.56 -0.04
C ALA A 24 2.83 15.25 0.46
N LEU A 25 1.83 15.38 -0.41
CA LEU A 25 0.53 15.97 -0.03
C LEU A 25 -0.26 15.09 0.94
N LEU A 26 -0.16 13.76 0.85
CA LEU A 26 -0.81 12.84 1.78
C LEU A 26 -0.33 13.09 3.21
N THR A 27 0.96 13.39 3.43
CA THR A 27 1.46 13.73 4.78
C THR A 27 0.80 14.98 5.37
N LEU A 28 0.52 15.99 4.54
CA LEU A 28 -0.21 17.20 4.95
C LEU A 28 -1.66 16.85 5.28
N VAL A 29 -2.31 16.08 4.41
CA VAL A 29 -3.71 15.64 4.59
C VAL A 29 -3.85 14.86 5.88
N GLU A 30 -2.95 13.92 6.15
CA GLU A 30 -2.92 13.16 7.40
C GLU A 30 -2.87 14.07 8.62
N ARG A 31 -1.90 15.00 8.69
CA ARG A 31 -1.77 15.90 9.85
C ARG A 31 -2.99 16.81 10.03
N LYS A 32 -3.65 17.21 8.94
CA LYS A 32 -4.87 18.03 9.00
C LYS A 32 -6.08 17.22 9.45
N VAL A 33 -6.34 16.08 8.81
CA VAL A 33 -7.49 15.21 9.11
C VAL A 33 -7.40 14.73 10.56
N LEU A 34 -6.23 14.23 10.99
CA LEU A 34 -6.00 13.85 12.39
C LEU A 34 -6.15 15.04 13.35
N GLY A 35 -5.66 16.22 12.97
CA GLY A 35 -5.84 17.44 13.76
C GLY A 35 -7.33 17.70 14.02
N TYR A 36 -8.14 17.77 12.97
CA TYR A 36 -9.56 18.06 13.08
C TYR A 36 -10.33 16.98 13.85
N MET A 37 -10.00 15.69 13.65
CA MET A 37 -10.58 14.59 14.43
C MET A 37 -10.23 14.67 15.92
N GLN A 38 -9.05 15.20 16.25
CA GLN A 38 -8.57 15.41 17.62
C GLN A 38 -8.93 16.79 18.19
N LEU A 39 -9.89 17.51 17.58
CA LEU A 39 -10.33 18.85 18.00
C LEU A 39 -9.21 19.90 18.06
N ARG A 40 -8.17 19.76 17.22
CA ARG A 40 -7.08 20.73 17.05
C ARG A 40 -6.86 21.10 15.59
N LYS A 41 -6.08 22.15 15.31
CA LYS A 41 -5.73 22.51 13.94
C LYS A 41 -4.50 21.74 13.48
N GLY A 42 -4.51 21.31 12.22
CA GLY A 42 -3.31 20.82 11.53
C GLY A 42 -2.36 21.96 11.14
N PRO A 43 -1.30 21.65 10.35
CA PRO A 43 -0.34 22.64 9.88
C PRO A 43 -1.03 23.74 9.06
N ASN A 44 -0.95 24.98 9.54
CA ASN A 44 -1.56 26.15 8.89
C ASN A 44 -0.60 27.34 8.72
N VAL A 45 0.64 27.24 9.22
CA VAL A 45 1.61 28.36 9.27
C VAL A 45 2.56 28.36 8.06
N VAL A 46 3.10 27.21 7.68
CA VAL A 46 4.07 27.08 6.57
C VAL A 46 3.33 27.12 5.23
N GLY A 47 3.14 28.33 4.70
CA GLY A 47 2.40 28.59 3.46
C GLY A 47 0.88 28.72 3.64
N PRO A 48 0.13 29.10 2.59
CA PRO A 48 -1.32 29.25 2.67
C PRO A 48 -1.96 27.91 3.02
N TYR A 49 -2.68 27.86 4.14
CA TYR A 49 -3.24 26.64 4.70
C TYR A 49 -2.21 25.49 4.85
N GLY A 50 -0.94 25.78 5.08
CA GLY A 50 0.07 24.73 5.28
C GLY A 50 0.51 23.97 4.02
N LEU A 51 0.14 24.41 2.81
CA LEU A 51 0.47 23.71 1.56
C LEU A 51 1.98 23.51 1.33
N LEU A 52 2.82 24.38 1.89
CA LEU A 52 4.28 24.30 1.76
C LEU A 52 4.92 23.42 2.85
N GLN A 53 4.15 22.88 3.79
CA GLN A 53 4.68 22.04 4.88
C GLN A 53 5.44 20.80 4.37
N PRO A 54 4.95 20.02 3.39
CA PRO A 54 5.68 18.83 2.93
C PRO A 54 7.03 19.18 2.29
N ILE A 55 7.10 20.33 1.61
CA ILE A 55 8.35 20.83 0.99
C ILE A 55 9.36 21.20 2.07
N ALA A 56 8.91 21.89 3.12
CA ALA A 56 9.77 22.24 4.27
C ALA A 56 10.27 20.99 5.01
N ASP A 57 9.42 19.98 5.22
CA ASP A 57 9.80 18.73 5.86
C ASP A 57 10.80 17.94 5.00
N GLY A 58 10.59 17.89 3.67
CA GLY A 58 11.53 17.27 2.73
C GLY A 58 12.90 17.95 2.76
N LEU A 59 12.95 19.28 2.62
CA LEU A 59 14.20 20.05 2.69
C LEU A 59 14.92 19.86 4.03
N LYS A 60 14.18 19.84 5.14
CA LYS A 60 14.73 19.58 6.47
C LYS A 60 15.39 18.21 6.55
N LEU A 61 14.74 17.16 6.05
CA LEU A 61 15.28 15.80 6.13
C LEU A 61 16.52 15.60 5.25
N PHE A 62 16.58 16.24 4.08
CA PHE A 62 17.75 16.15 3.20
C PHE A 62 18.94 17.03 3.63
N MET A 63 18.69 18.14 4.33
CA MET A 63 19.76 18.99 4.89
C MET A 63 20.29 18.48 6.23
N LYS A 64 19.58 17.55 6.87
CA LYS A 64 20.01 16.96 8.14
C LYS A 64 21.20 16.04 7.90
N GLU A 65 22.17 16.09 8.81
CA GLU A 65 23.36 15.24 8.76
C GLU A 65 22.97 13.74 8.69
N PRO A 66 23.49 12.98 7.71
CA PRO A 66 23.26 11.55 7.62
C PRO A 66 24.09 10.81 8.67
N VAL A 67 23.49 10.51 9.82
CA VAL A 67 24.13 9.69 10.86
C VAL A 67 24.22 8.24 10.39
N ARG A 68 25.43 7.68 10.42
CA ARG A 68 25.68 6.26 10.20
C ARG A 68 26.31 5.66 11.47
N PRO A 69 25.65 4.70 12.14
CA PRO A 69 26.21 4.07 13.33
C PRO A 69 27.49 3.30 12.99
N SER A 70 28.50 3.36 13.88
CA SER A 70 29.77 2.63 13.70
C SER A 70 29.62 1.11 13.74
N THR A 71 28.58 0.62 14.43
CA THR A 71 28.25 -0.80 14.56
C THR A 71 27.45 -1.35 13.38
N SER A 72 27.01 -0.49 12.46
CA SER A 72 26.13 -0.86 11.34
C SER A 72 26.90 -1.48 10.17
N SER A 73 26.23 -2.35 9.40
CA SER A 73 26.78 -2.84 8.14
C SER A 73 26.54 -1.80 7.03
N PRO A 74 27.58 -1.16 6.47
CA PRO A 74 27.42 0.07 5.67
C PRO A 74 26.69 -0.13 4.35
N ILE A 75 26.91 -1.27 3.68
CA ILE A 75 26.30 -1.58 2.38
C ILE A 75 24.79 -1.78 2.54
N LEU A 76 24.38 -2.66 3.46
CA LEU A 76 22.96 -2.95 3.69
C LEU A 76 22.21 -1.74 4.27
N PHE A 77 22.86 -0.94 5.12
CA PHE A 77 22.25 0.25 5.70
C PHE A 77 21.88 1.28 4.62
N LEU A 78 22.69 1.44 3.57
CA LEU A 78 22.36 2.30 2.43
C LEU A 78 21.43 1.65 1.41
N PHE A 79 21.58 0.35 1.18
CA PHE A 79 20.82 -0.36 0.16
C PHE A 79 19.35 -0.58 0.53
N THR A 80 19.06 -0.83 1.81
CA THR A 80 17.71 -1.19 2.26
C THR A 80 16.65 -0.09 2.10
N PRO A 81 16.91 1.20 2.39
CA PRO A 81 15.94 2.26 2.11
C PRO A 81 15.78 2.52 0.61
N MET A 82 16.86 2.34 -0.18
CA MET A 82 16.78 2.42 -1.64
C MET A 82 15.90 1.29 -2.19
N LEU A 83 16.06 0.07 -1.70
CA LEU A 83 15.23 -1.08 -2.07
C LEU A 83 13.76 -0.85 -1.70
N ALA A 84 13.48 -0.29 -0.52
CA ALA A 84 12.11 0.01 -0.11
C ALA A 84 11.41 0.95 -1.10
N LEU A 85 12.08 2.06 -1.47
CA LEU A 85 11.51 3.03 -2.40
C LEU A 85 11.39 2.47 -3.83
N THR A 86 12.40 1.73 -4.31
CA THR A 86 12.34 1.16 -5.66
C THR A 86 11.18 0.17 -5.78
N LEU A 87 11.00 -0.72 -4.80
CA LEU A 87 9.89 -1.66 -4.79
C LEU A 87 8.54 -0.94 -4.75
N ALA A 88 8.38 0.04 -3.85
CA ALA A 88 7.15 0.82 -3.72
C ALA A 88 6.77 1.52 -5.03
N LEU A 89 7.75 2.08 -5.76
CA LEU A 89 7.49 2.72 -7.06
C LEU A 89 7.23 1.71 -8.19
N THR A 90 7.91 0.57 -8.21
CA THR A 90 7.68 -0.46 -9.25
C THR A 90 6.29 -1.09 -9.18
N LEU A 91 5.70 -1.15 -7.98
CA LEU A 91 4.33 -1.65 -7.78
C LEU A 91 3.27 -0.81 -8.54
N TRP A 92 3.56 0.46 -8.87
CA TRP A 92 2.63 1.31 -9.63
C TRP A 92 2.58 0.99 -11.12
N THR A 93 3.54 0.23 -11.66
CA THR A 93 3.63 -0.05 -13.10
C THR A 93 2.43 -0.79 -13.71
N PRO A 94 1.84 -1.82 -13.07
CA PRO A 94 0.64 -2.49 -13.59
C PRO A 94 -0.67 -1.74 -13.30
N MET A 95 -0.66 -0.65 -12.52
CA MET A 95 -1.90 -0.02 -12.06
C MET A 95 -2.63 0.68 -13.21
N PRO A 96 -3.92 0.35 -13.48
CA PRO A 96 -4.64 0.90 -14.63
C PRO A 96 -5.11 2.34 -14.36
N LEU A 97 -4.51 3.33 -15.05
CA LEU A 97 -4.85 4.75 -14.92
C LEU A 97 -5.06 5.48 -16.28
N PRO A 98 -6.09 5.17 -17.08
CA PRO A 98 -6.93 3.97 -17.06
C PRO A 98 -6.30 2.80 -17.81
N PHE A 99 -5.25 3.09 -18.57
CA PHE A 99 -4.36 2.09 -19.14
C PHE A 99 -3.16 1.93 -18.21
N PRO A 100 -2.70 0.69 -17.96
CA PRO A 100 -1.50 0.45 -17.18
C PRO A 100 -0.25 0.93 -17.95
N MET A 101 0.81 1.26 -17.23
CA MET A 101 2.07 1.62 -17.88
C MET A 101 2.71 0.38 -18.54
N ALA A 102 2.66 -0.76 -17.85
CA ALA A 102 3.02 -2.05 -18.39
C ALA A 102 1.80 -2.96 -18.32
N ASP A 103 1.26 -3.34 -19.49
CA ASP A 103 0.17 -4.30 -19.56
C ASP A 103 0.73 -5.72 -19.37
N LEU A 104 0.45 -6.30 -18.20
CA LEU A 104 0.96 -7.60 -17.78
C LEU A 104 -0.20 -8.58 -17.65
N ASN A 105 -0.15 -9.69 -18.39
CA ASN A 105 -1.14 -10.78 -18.29
C ASN A 105 -1.32 -11.29 -16.85
N LEU A 106 -0.25 -11.28 -16.06
CA LEU A 106 -0.22 -11.72 -14.66
C LEU A 106 -0.01 -10.55 -13.68
N GLY A 107 -0.71 -9.43 -13.91
CA GLY A 107 -0.56 -8.21 -13.12
C GLY A 107 -0.77 -8.39 -11.60
N ILE A 108 -1.77 -9.16 -11.17
CA ILE A 108 -2.00 -9.40 -9.74
C ILE A 108 -0.88 -10.23 -9.10
N LEU A 109 -0.39 -11.27 -9.79
CA LEU A 109 0.72 -12.08 -9.30
C LEU A 109 2.02 -11.26 -9.21
N PHE A 110 2.22 -10.34 -10.14
CA PHE A 110 3.34 -9.40 -10.09
C PHE A 110 3.28 -8.51 -8.83
N ILE A 111 2.11 -7.97 -8.49
CA ILE A 111 1.92 -7.18 -7.26
C ILE A 111 2.21 -8.02 -6.02
N LEU A 112 1.66 -9.24 -5.94
CA LEU A 112 1.92 -10.17 -4.81
C LEU A 112 3.41 -10.53 -4.68
N ALA A 113 4.10 -10.77 -5.79
CA ALA A 113 5.51 -11.11 -5.79
C ALA A 113 6.36 -9.93 -5.29
N LEU A 114 6.07 -8.72 -5.77
CA LEU A 114 6.81 -7.52 -5.33
C LEU A 114 6.49 -7.10 -3.89
N SER A 115 5.25 -7.30 -3.42
CA SER A 115 4.91 -7.01 -2.02
C SER A 115 5.64 -7.95 -1.06
N SER A 116 5.73 -9.24 -1.39
CA SER A 116 6.55 -10.18 -0.61
C SER A 116 8.04 -9.83 -0.59
N LEU A 117 8.56 -9.22 -1.66
CA LEU A 117 9.94 -8.73 -1.71
C LEU A 117 10.16 -7.50 -0.82
N ALA A 118 9.13 -6.67 -0.58
CA ALA A 118 9.23 -5.46 0.23
C ALA A 118 9.60 -5.77 1.68
N VAL A 119 9.24 -6.95 2.19
CA VAL A 119 9.57 -7.45 3.53
C VAL A 119 11.08 -7.51 3.78
N TYR A 120 11.87 -7.80 2.74
CA TYR A 120 13.33 -7.85 2.85
C TYR A 120 13.96 -6.48 3.08
N SER A 121 13.32 -5.38 2.65
CA SER A 121 13.80 -4.04 2.97
C SER A 121 13.75 -3.78 4.49
N ILE A 122 12.66 -4.20 5.13
CA ILE A 122 12.43 -4.04 6.57
C ILE A 122 13.39 -4.95 7.34
N LEU A 123 13.50 -6.23 6.96
CA LEU A 123 14.43 -7.16 7.61
C LEU A 123 15.88 -6.70 7.49
N GLY A 124 16.29 -6.31 6.28
CA GLY A 124 17.65 -5.84 6.02
C GLY A 124 17.98 -4.60 6.83
N SER A 125 17.02 -3.68 7.00
CA SER A 125 17.23 -2.45 7.78
C SER A 125 17.43 -2.73 9.28
N GLY A 126 16.60 -3.62 9.85
CA GLY A 126 16.72 -4.01 11.26
C GLY A 126 18.05 -4.73 11.53
N TRP A 127 18.46 -5.64 10.64
CA TRP A 127 19.73 -6.35 10.78
C TRP A 127 20.94 -5.41 10.58
N ALA A 128 20.88 -4.52 9.59
CA ALA A 128 21.97 -3.61 9.26
C ALA A 128 22.30 -2.62 10.38
N SER A 129 21.29 -2.22 11.15
CA SER A 129 21.41 -1.26 12.25
C SER A 129 22.18 -1.79 13.47
N ASN A 130 22.31 -3.12 13.61
CA ASN A 130 22.98 -3.80 14.72
C ASN A 130 22.54 -3.33 16.13
N SER A 131 21.27 -2.93 16.27
CA SER A 131 20.64 -2.64 17.56
C SER A 131 19.61 -3.71 17.91
N LYS A 132 19.55 -4.10 19.18
CA LYS A 132 18.65 -5.19 19.63
C LYS A 132 17.17 -4.83 19.40
N TYR A 133 16.80 -3.57 19.63
CA TYR A 133 15.42 -3.10 19.44
C TYR A 133 15.02 -3.07 17.97
N ALA A 134 15.90 -2.63 17.08
CA ALA A 134 15.61 -2.62 15.65
C ALA A 134 15.49 -4.03 15.08
N LEU A 135 16.32 -4.98 15.55
CA LEU A 135 16.19 -6.38 15.15
C LEU A 135 14.87 -7.00 15.63
N ILE A 136 14.45 -6.74 16.88
CA ILE A 136 13.15 -7.21 17.40
C ILE A 136 11.99 -6.61 16.60
N GLY A 137 12.04 -5.31 16.31
CA GLY A 137 11.03 -4.62 15.48
C GLY A 137 10.95 -5.20 14.07
N ALA A 138 12.08 -5.46 13.43
CA ALA A 138 12.12 -6.06 12.11
C ALA A 138 11.59 -7.50 12.11
N LEU A 139 11.94 -8.33 13.10
CA LEU A 139 11.40 -9.70 13.19
C LEU A 139 9.89 -9.72 13.40
N ARG A 140 9.34 -8.79 14.19
CA ARG A 140 7.89 -8.62 14.35
C ARG A 140 7.23 -8.19 13.05
N ALA A 141 7.83 -7.23 12.34
CA ALA A 141 7.37 -6.76 11.04
C ALA A 141 7.28 -7.90 10.02
N VAL A 142 8.35 -8.68 9.90
CA VAL A 142 8.42 -9.83 8.98
C VAL A 142 7.37 -10.89 9.32
N ALA A 143 7.22 -11.22 10.61
CA ALA A 143 6.21 -12.19 11.02
C ALA A 143 4.78 -11.69 10.72
N GLN A 144 4.54 -10.39 10.92
CA GLN A 144 3.30 -9.71 10.56
C GLN A 144 3.05 -9.79 9.05
N THR A 145 3.96 -9.31 8.21
CA THR A 145 3.73 -9.26 6.75
C THR A 145 3.51 -10.64 6.16
N ILE A 146 4.32 -11.64 6.53
CA ILE A 146 4.16 -13.03 6.05
C ILE A 146 2.80 -13.60 6.44
N SER A 147 2.33 -13.32 7.67
CA SER A 147 1.03 -13.84 8.11
C SER A 147 -0.13 -13.25 7.29
N TYR A 148 -0.08 -11.95 6.98
CA TYR A 148 -1.11 -11.30 6.17
C TYR A 148 -1.07 -11.70 4.70
N GLU A 149 0.11 -11.90 4.13
CA GLU A 149 0.28 -12.31 2.72
C GLU A 149 -0.49 -13.59 2.38
N VAL A 150 -0.53 -14.56 3.31
CA VAL A 150 -1.32 -15.80 3.11
C VAL A 150 -2.81 -15.47 2.97
N SER A 151 -3.35 -14.63 3.87
CA SER A 151 -4.77 -14.23 3.80
C SER A 151 -5.06 -13.36 2.57
N LEU A 152 -4.14 -12.46 2.22
CA LEU A 152 -4.25 -11.53 1.11
C LEU A 152 -4.24 -12.27 -0.23
N GLY A 153 -3.36 -13.26 -0.39
CA GLY A 153 -3.32 -14.14 -1.56
C GLY A 153 -4.61 -14.93 -1.76
N LEU A 154 -5.19 -15.47 -0.69
CA LEU A 154 -6.48 -16.19 -0.75
C LEU A 154 -7.66 -15.25 -1.07
N ILE A 155 -7.67 -14.03 -0.54
CA ILE A 155 -8.71 -13.04 -0.85
C ILE A 155 -8.63 -12.61 -2.32
N LEU A 156 -7.42 -12.38 -2.84
CA LEU A 156 -7.23 -12.09 -4.27
C LEU A 156 -7.66 -13.25 -5.15
N LEU A 157 -7.35 -14.49 -4.78
CA LEU A 157 -7.79 -15.67 -5.50
C LEU A 157 -9.33 -15.73 -5.61
N ASN A 158 -10.04 -15.40 -4.54
CA ASN A 158 -11.51 -15.30 -4.58
C ASN A 158 -12.01 -14.21 -5.51
N ALA A 159 -11.35 -13.05 -5.51
CA ALA A 159 -11.70 -11.96 -6.40
C ALA A 159 -11.44 -12.33 -7.88
N ILE A 160 -10.36 -13.06 -8.16
CA ILE A 160 -10.01 -13.56 -9.51
C ILE A 160 -11.03 -14.58 -10.02
N ILE A 161 -11.57 -15.45 -9.15
CA ILE A 161 -12.60 -16.43 -9.56
C ILE A 161 -13.85 -15.73 -10.10
N PHE A 162 -14.20 -14.54 -9.59
CA PHE A 162 -15.33 -13.77 -10.12
C PHE A 162 -15.03 -13.07 -11.44
N THR A 163 -13.79 -12.64 -11.68
CA THR A 163 -13.43 -11.88 -12.89
C THR A 163 -12.93 -12.74 -14.03
N GLY A 164 -12.36 -13.93 -13.74
CA GLY A 164 -11.84 -14.87 -14.74
C GLY A 164 -10.42 -14.58 -15.23
N GLY A 165 -9.77 -13.50 -14.77
CA GLY A 165 -8.47 -13.05 -15.25
C GLY A 165 -7.56 -12.47 -14.16
N PHE A 166 -6.24 -12.52 -14.42
CA PHE A 166 -5.20 -11.97 -13.52
C PHE A 166 -4.78 -10.53 -13.87
N THR A 167 -5.28 -9.98 -14.99
CA THR A 167 -5.01 -8.61 -15.40
C THR A 167 -5.88 -7.63 -14.63
N LEU A 168 -5.33 -6.50 -14.19
CA LEU A 168 -6.12 -5.50 -13.45
C LEU A 168 -7.20 -4.84 -14.31
N GLN A 169 -7.06 -4.84 -15.63
CA GLN A 169 -8.06 -4.31 -16.56
C GLN A 169 -9.31 -5.21 -16.65
N THR A 170 -9.19 -6.52 -16.45
CA THR A 170 -10.39 -7.40 -16.40
C THR A 170 -11.29 -7.06 -15.23
N PHE A 171 -10.75 -6.55 -14.12
CA PHE A 171 -11.55 -6.12 -12.97
C PHE A 171 -12.45 -4.92 -13.29
N SER A 172 -11.98 -3.97 -14.09
CA SER A 172 -12.83 -2.85 -14.52
C SER A 172 -13.95 -3.29 -15.47
N ILE A 173 -13.68 -4.27 -16.35
CA ILE A 173 -14.68 -4.83 -17.27
C ILE A 173 -15.73 -5.63 -16.50
N ALA A 174 -15.30 -6.49 -15.57
CA ALA A 174 -16.21 -7.30 -14.75
C ALA A 174 -17.14 -6.45 -13.86
N GLN A 175 -16.71 -5.24 -13.49
CA GLN A 175 -17.44 -4.33 -12.61
C GLN A 175 -18.30 -3.29 -13.34
N GLU A 176 -18.49 -3.40 -14.66
CA GLU A 176 -19.33 -2.46 -15.42
C GLU A 176 -20.81 -2.50 -15.00
N SER A 177 -21.33 -3.69 -14.69
CA SER A 177 -22.74 -3.87 -14.31
C SER A 177 -22.98 -3.57 -12.83
N VAL A 178 -22.18 -4.17 -11.95
CA VAL A 178 -22.28 -4.09 -10.50
C VAL A 178 -20.88 -4.08 -9.91
N TRP A 179 -20.63 -3.23 -8.92
CA TRP A 179 -19.36 -3.23 -8.20
C TRP A 179 -19.14 -4.54 -7.45
N LEU A 180 -17.90 -5.05 -7.46
CA LEU A 180 -17.57 -6.34 -6.84
C LEU A 180 -17.74 -6.30 -5.31
N ILE A 181 -17.77 -5.12 -4.69
CA ILE A 181 -18.06 -4.97 -3.27
C ILE A 181 -19.42 -5.54 -2.86
N LEU A 182 -20.43 -5.55 -3.74
CA LEU A 182 -21.78 -6.03 -3.42
C LEU A 182 -21.84 -7.56 -3.28
N PRO A 183 -21.40 -8.36 -4.28
CA PRO A 183 -21.37 -9.81 -4.12
C PRO A 183 -20.29 -10.29 -3.14
N ALA A 184 -19.17 -9.56 -3.02
CA ALA A 184 -18.00 -9.98 -2.24
C ALA A 184 -17.75 -9.12 -0.98
N TRP A 185 -18.79 -8.53 -0.37
CA TRP A 185 -18.61 -7.60 0.76
C TRP A 185 -17.78 -8.15 1.94
N PRO A 186 -17.87 -9.44 2.36
CA PRO A 186 -17.04 -9.95 3.45
C PRO A 186 -15.57 -10.02 3.04
N LEU A 187 -15.29 -10.32 1.77
CA LEU A 187 -13.93 -10.31 1.23
C LEU A 187 -13.39 -8.89 1.15
N ALA A 188 -14.20 -7.92 0.72
CA ALA A 188 -13.79 -6.52 0.67
C ALA A 188 -13.44 -5.97 2.07
N ALA A 189 -14.20 -6.33 3.10
CA ALA A 189 -13.92 -5.94 4.48
C ALA A 189 -12.63 -6.59 5.00
N MET A 190 -12.44 -7.91 4.80
CA MET A 190 -11.20 -8.59 5.18
C MET A 190 -9.99 -8.08 4.40
N TRP A 191 -10.16 -7.82 3.10
CA TRP A 191 -9.15 -7.21 2.24
C TRP A 191 -8.67 -5.89 2.83
N TYR A 192 -9.60 -4.99 3.14
CA TYR A 192 -9.26 -3.68 3.65
C TYR A 192 -8.55 -3.72 5.01
N ILE A 193 -8.92 -4.67 5.87
CA ILE A 193 -8.20 -4.89 7.14
C ILE A 193 -6.80 -5.48 6.88
N SER A 194 -6.66 -6.39 5.92
CA SER A 194 -5.36 -6.96 5.56
C SER A 194 -4.41 -5.92 4.94
N THR A 195 -4.90 -4.99 4.12
CA THR A 195 -4.08 -3.92 3.54
C THR A 195 -3.67 -2.85 4.55
N LEU A 196 -4.53 -2.55 5.54
CA LEU A 196 -4.14 -1.74 6.72
C LEU A 196 -2.94 -2.36 7.45
N ALA A 197 -2.94 -3.68 7.55
CA ALA A 197 -1.91 -4.38 8.28
C ALA A 197 -0.63 -4.64 7.49
N GLU A 198 -0.72 -4.84 6.18
CA GLU A 198 0.43 -4.93 5.28
C GLU A 198 1.21 -3.60 5.23
N THR A 199 0.49 -2.47 5.26
CA THR A 199 1.09 -1.13 5.32
C THR A 199 1.58 -0.72 6.71
N ASN A 200 1.54 -1.64 7.70
CA ASN A 200 1.93 -1.40 9.09
C ASN A 200 1.27 -0.18 9.73
N ARG A 201 0.02 0.15 9.35
CA ARG A 201 -0.69 1.32 9.88
C ARG A 201 -1.54 0.98 11.10
N ALA A 202 -1.69 1.96 11.99
CA ALA A 202 -2.54 1.81 13.16
C ALA A 202 -3.98 1.40 12.72
N PRO A 203 -4.57 0.36 13.35
CA PRO A 203 -4.21 -0.22 14.65
C PRO A 203 -3.15 -1.33 14.64
N PHE A 204 -2.58 -1.67 13.48
CA PHE A 204 -1.57 -2.74 13.28
C PHE A 204 -0.13 -2.23 13.15
N ASP A 205 0.13 -1.02 13.67
CA ASP A 205 1.46 -0.40 13.73
C ASP A 205 2.27 -0.98 14.91
N LEU A 206 2.72 -2.23 14.75
CA LEU A 206 3.57 -2.94 15.71
C LEU A 206 5.06 -2.76 15.40
N THR A 207 5.36 -2.37 14.17
CA THR A 207 6.72 -2.26 13.66
C THR A 207 7.37 -0.95 14.08
N GLU A 208 6.59 0.13 14.18
CA GLU A 208 7.07 1.44 14.64
C GLU A 208 6.71 1.70 16.12
N GLY A 209 5.94 0.79 16.75
CA GLY A 209 5.34 0.94 18.07
C GLY A 209 6.15 1.77 19.07
N GLU A 210 5.89 3.08 19.09
CA GLU A 210 6.73 4.07 19.81
C GLU A 210 6.87 3.74 21.30
N SER A 211 5.78 3.21 21.88
CA SER A 211 5.70 2.84 23.30
C SER A 211 6.53 1.61 23.66
N GLU A 212 6.81 0.72 22.70
CA GLU A 212 7.50 -0.55 22.94
C GLU A 212 8.93 -0.57 22.39
N LEU A 213 9.15 0.08 21.24
CA LEU A 213 10.37 -0.04 20.45
C LEU A 213 10.97 1.31 20.06
N VAL A 214 10.48 2.44 20.61
CA VAL A 214 10.85 3.83 20.28
C VAL A 214 10.48 4.23 18.84
N SER A 215 10.97 3.49 17.85
CA SER A 215 10.51 3.53 16.44
C SER A 215 10.80 2.22 15.67
N GLY A 216 11.22 1.15 16.36
CA GLY A 216 11.44 -0.18 15.78
C GLY A 216 12.57 -0.28 14.76
N PHE A 217 12.30 -0.74 13.54
CA PHE A 217 13.35 -1.08 12.56
C PHE A 217 14.13 0.15 12.03
N ASN A 218 13.52 1.34 12.09
CA ASN A 218 14.09 2.56 11.55
C ASN A 218 14.81 3.44 12.60
N VAL A 219 14.97 2.97 13.86
CA VAL A 219 15.50 3.77 15.00
C VAL A 219 16.85 4.43 14.71
N GLU A 220 17.74 3.74 14.01
CA GLU A 220 19.10 4.23 13.73
C GLU A 220 19.18 5.07 12.45
N TYR A 221 18.09 5.21 11.69
CA TYR A 221 18.08 5.94 10.42
C TYR A 221 17.80 7.42 10.64
N ALA A 222 18.70 8.28 10.16
CA ALA A 222 18.57 9.73 10.22
C ALA A 222 18.52 10.37 8.83
N GLY A 223 17.83 11.52 8.72
CA GLY A 223 17.86 12.38 7.53
C GLY A 223 17.31 11.72 6.27
N GLY A 224 18.11 11.70 5.20
CA GLY A 224 17.72 11.18 3.88
C GLY A 224 17.28 9.70 3.87
N PRO A 225 18.08 8.75 4.38
CA PRO A 225 17.70 7.33 4.47
C PRO A 225 16.37 7.08 5.20
N PHE A 226 16.09 7.84 6.26
CA PHE A 226 14.81 7.81 6.95
C PHE A 226 13.68 8.29 6.03
N ALA A 227 13.89 9.42 5.33
CA ALA A 227 12.89 9.94 4.38
C ALA A 227 12.51 8.92 3.30
N LEU A 228 13.45 8.10 2.82
CA LEU A 228 13.17 7.05 1.82
C LEU A 228 12.19 5.99 2.34
N PHE A 229 12.31 5.55 3.60
CA PHE A 229 11.33 4.62 4.19
C PHE A 229 9.95 5.25 4.32
N PHE A 230 9.86 6.50 4.78
CA PHE A 230 8.57 7.20 4.86
C PHE A 230 7.93 7.36 3.48
N LEU A 231 8.71 7.77 2.48
CA LEU A 231 8.20 7.89 1.11
C LEU A 231 7.69 6.53 0.59
N ALA A 232 8.43 5.44 0.85
CA ALA A 232 8.04 4.10 0.44
C ALA A 232 6.74 3.63 1.14
N GLU A 233 6.62 3.83 2.45
CA GLU A 233 5.44 3.44 3.21
C GLU A 233 4.18 4.20 2.75
N TYR A 234 4.27 5.52 2.57
CA TYR A 234 3.16 6.31 2.05
C TYR A 234 2.83 5.99 0.59
N ALA A 235 3.83 5.67 -0.23
CA ALA A 235 3.60 5.18 -1.59
C ALA A 235 2.83 3.86 -1.59
N ASN A 236 3.16 2.94 -0.68
CA ASN A 236 2.43 1.68 -0.49
C ASN A 236 1.00 1.91 0.02
N ILE A 237 0.76 2.91 0.88
CA ILE A 237 -0.60 3.27 1.31
C ILE A 237 -1.46 3.74 0.13
N LEU A 238 -0.93 4.62 -0.70
CA LEU A 238 -1.63 5.09 -1.90
C LEU A 238 -1.85 3.93 -2.88
N LEU A 239 -0.85 3.05 -3.04
CA LEU A 239 -0.94 1.87 -3.90
C LEU A 239 -2.02 0.90 -3.42
N MET A 240 -2.03 0.52 -2.14
CA MET A 240 -3.00 -0.44 -1.62
C MET A 240 -4.42 0.10 -1.67
N ASN A 241 -4.61 1.41 -1.46
CA ASN A 241 -5.92 2.04 -1.61
C ASN A 241 -6.37 2.11 -3.08
N THR A 242 -5.46 2.43 -4.01
CA THR A 242 -5.79 2.38 -5.45
C THR A 242 -6.08 0.95 -5.91
N LEU A 243 -5.35 -0.06 -5.41
CA LEU A 243 -5.61 -1.47 -5.68
C LEU A 243 -6.96 -1.92 -5.11
N SER A 244 -7.31 -1.51 -3.89
CA SER A 244 -8.63 -1.81 -3.32
C SER A 244 -9.77 -1.17 -4.11
N ALA A 245 -9.55 0.04 -4.64
CA ALA A 245 -10.51 0.70 -5.53
C ALA A 245 -10.65 -0.04 -6.86
N THR A 246 -9.56 -0.50 -7.49
CA THR A 246 -9.65 -1.27 -8.74
C THR A 246 -10.32 -2.63 -8.53
N LEU A 247 -10.04 -3.32 -7.43
CA LEU A 247 -10.59 -4.65 -7.14
C LEU A 247 -12.08 -4.65 -6.78
N PHE A 248 -12.53 -3.70 -5.95
CA PHE A 248 -13.90 -3.74 -5.39
C PHE A 248 -14.82 -2.59 -5.81
N LEU A 249 -14.25 -1.45 -6.19
CA LEU A 249 -14.97 -0.22 -6.52
C LEU A 249 -14.55 0.31 -7.89
N GLY A 250 -14.47 -0.56 -8.89
CA GLY A 250 -14.00 -0.26 -10.24
C GLY A 250 -14.68 0.95 -10.88
N ALA A 251 -13.95 1.62 -11.77
CA ALA A 251 -14.49 2.68 -12.61
C ALA A 251 -14.80 2.12 -14.00
N SER A 252 -15.95 2.50 -14.57
CA SER A 252 -16.31 2.16 -15.94
C SER A 252 -15.31 2.75 -16.94
N ILE A 253 -14.84 1.97 -17.90
CA ILE A 253 -13.89 2.46 -18.92
C ILE A 253 -14.65 3.21 -20.02
N LEU A 254 -14.50 4.53 -20.03
CA LEU A 254 -14.96 5.40 -21.12
C LEU A 254 -13.80 5.65 -22.08
N HIS A 255 -13.74 4.91 -23.19
CA HIS A 255 -12.68 5.04 -24.20
C HIS A 255 -12.60 6.43 -24.84
N THR A 256 -13.72 7.13 -24.97
CA THR A 256 -13.80 8.47 -25.56
C THR A 256 -13.20 9.55 -24.66
N THR A 257 -13.24 9.36 -23.34
CA THR A 257 -12.83 10.34 -22.33
C THR A 257 -12.13 9.63 -21.16
N PRO A 258 -10.87 9.17 -21.37
CA PRO A 258 -10.14 8.42 -20.35
C PRO A 258 -9.92 9.22 -19.05
N GLU A 259 -9.90 10.54 -19.12
CA GLU A 259 -9.76 11.43 -17.97
C GLU A 259 -10.90 11.28 -16.94
N ILE A 260 -12.12 10.98 -17.39
CA ILE A 260 -13.26 10.77 -16.48
C ILE A 260 -13.07 9.48 -15.68
N THR A 261 -12.48 8.47 -16.30
CA THR A 261 -12.22 7.17 -15.65
C THR A 261 -11.13 7.29 -14.59
N THR A 262 -10.06 8.04 -14.87
CA THR A 262 -8.97 8.28 -13.91
C THR A 262 -9.43 9.13 -12.74
N THR A 263 -10.19 10.19 -13.00
CA THR A 263 -10.75 11.03 -11.94
C THR A 263 -11.70 10.24 -11.04
N ASN A 264 -12.58 9.41 -11.58
CA ASN A 264 -13.47 8.55 -10.79
C ASN A 264 -12.68 7.57 -9.90
N LEU A 265 -11.70 6.85 -10.47
CA LEU A 265 -10.86 5.92 -9.70
C LEU A 265 -10.08 6.65 -8.60
N MET A 266 -9.51 7.82 -8.90
CA MET A 266 -8.74 8.60 -7.93
C MET A 266 -9.61 9.22 -6.82
N ILE A 267 -10.83 9.64 -7.11
CA ILE A 267 -11.79 10.08 -6.07
C ILE A 267 -12.10 8.92 -5.12
N LYS A 268 -12.31 7.71 -5.64
CA LYS A 268 -12.54 6.52 -4.80
C LYS A 268 -11.31 6.14 -3.98
N ALA A 269 -10.13 6.13 -4.60
CA ALA A 269 -8.88 5.83 -3.91
C ALA A 269 -8.55 6.86 -2.81
N THR A 270 -8.82 8.14 -3.05
CA THR A 270 -8.65 9.20 -2.03
C THR A 270 -9.67 9.10 -0.89
N LEU A 271 -10.91 8.69 -1.18
CA LEU A 271 -11.89 8.40 -0.13
C LEU A 271 -11.42 7.23 0.76
N LEU A 272 -10.88 6.17 0.15
CA LEU A 272 -10.34 5.03 0.90
C LEU A 272 -9.08 5.40 1.69
N SER A 273 -8.22 6.28 1.19
CA SER A 273 -7.07 6.76 1.96
C SER A 273 -7.49 7.66 3.14
N VAL A 274 -8.54 8.49 2.99
CA VAL A 274 -9.13 9.21 4.12
C VAL A 274 -9.73 8.24 5.15
N LEU A 275 -10.27 7.11 4.72
CA LEU A 275 -10.76 6.08 5.62
C LEU A 275 -9.61 5.40 6.39
N PHE A 276 -8.43 5.18 5.80
CA PHE A 276 -7.23 4.77 6.56
C PHE A 276 -6.88 5.78 7.67
N LEU A 277 -6.93 7.07 7.35
CA LEU A 277 -6.66 8.13 8.33
C LEU A 277 -7.69 8.15 9.45
N TRP A 278 -8.95 7.89 9.12
CA TRP A 278 -10.03 7.82 10.11
C TRP A 278 -9.91 6.61 11.03
N VAL A 279 -9.56 5.45 10.48
CA VAL A 279 -9.28 4.22 11.26
C VAL A 279 -8.13 4.48 12.24
N ARG A 280 -7.04 5.12 11.79
CA ARG A 280 -5.92 5.51 12.67
C ARG A 280 -6.35 6.43 13.81
N ALA A 281 -7.30 7.34 13.57
CA ALA A 281 -7.75 8.30 14.58
C ALA A 281 -8.66 7.69 15.64
N SER A 282 -9.33 6.57 15.34
CA SER A 282 -10.43 6.03 16.14
C SER A 282 -10.06 4.80 16.97
N TYR A 283 -9.20 3.92 16.45
CA TYR A 283 -8.92 2.63 17.08
C TYR A 283 -7.61 2.62 17.88
N PRO A 284 -7.58 1.91 19.04
CA PRO A 284 -6.34 1.64 19.76
C PRO A 284 -5.49 0.61 19.02
N ARG A 285 -4.19 0.57 19.33
CA ARG A 285 -3.26 -0.43 18.78
C ARG A 285 -3.61 -1.83 19.28
N PHE A 286 -3.49 -2.82 18.39
CA PHE A 286 -3.58 -4.23 18.75
C PHE A 286 -2.28 -4.71 19.39
N ARG A 287 -2.37 -5.73 20.25
CA ARG A 287 -1.20 -6.50 20.67
C ARG A 287 -0.83 -7.50 19.56
N TYR A 288 0.47 -7.78 19.41
CA TYR A 288 0.99 -8.76 18.44
C TYR A 288 0.26 -10.12 18.49
N ASP A 289 -0.01 -10.67 19.68
CA ASP A 289 -0.69 -11.97 19.78
C ASP A 289 -2.15 -11.93 19.30
N GLN A 290 -2.84 -10.80 19.51
CA GLN A 290 -4.22 -10.61 19.05
C GLN A 290 -4.27 -10.48 17.53
N LEU A 291 -3.28 -9.79 16.97
CA LEU A 291 -3.08 -9.68 15.53
C LEU A 291 -2.89 -11.08 14.90
N MET A 292 -2.00 -11.90 15.46
CA MET A 292 -1.77 -13.25 14.95
C MET A 292 -3.04 -14.12 15.10
N HIS A 293 -3.79 -13.97 16.20
CA HIS A 293 -5.06 -14.67 16.37
C HIS A 293 -6.10 -14.25 15.31
N LEU A 294 -6.19 -12.95 14.98
CA LEU A 294 -7.12 -12.44 13.98
C LEU A 294 -6.87 -13.12 12.62
N ILE A 295 -5.62 -13.16 12.18
CA ILE A 295 -5.27 -13.69 10.85
C ILE A 295 -5.45 -15.20 10.80
N TRP A 296 -4.82 -15.91 11.73
CA TRP A 296 -4.72 -17.37 11.65
C TRP A 296 -6.01 -18.08 12.04
N LYS A 297 -6.76 -17.55 13.01
CA LYS A 297 -7.95 -18.23 13.54
C LYS A 297 -9.27 -17.64 13.03
N ASN A 298 -9.29 -16.37 12.60
CA ASN A 298 -10.52 -15.77 12.09
C ASN A 298 -10.47 -15.63 10.57
N PHE A 299 -9.47 -14.94 10.01
CA PHE A 299 -9.42 -14.68 8.57
C PHE A 299 -9.15 -15.94 7.76
N LEU A 300 -8.14 -16.72 8.10
CA LEU A 300 -7.76 -17.91 7.32
C LEU A 300 -8.91 -18.93 7.17
N PRO A 301 -9.64 -19.33 8.23
CA PRO A 301 -10.76 -20.28 8.04
C PRO A 301 -11.91 -19.67 7.24
N LEU A 302 -12.19 -18.38 7.43
CA LEU A 302 -13.26 -17.68 6.71
C LEU A 302 -12.91 -17.51 5.22
N THR A 303 -11.68 -17.13 4.89
CA THR A 303 -11.25 -16.98 3.49
C THR A 303 -11.28 -18.33 2.77
N LEU A 304 -10.85 -19.41 3.41
CA LEU A 304 -10.95 -20.77 2.85
C LEU A 304 -12.41 -21.21 2.61
N ALA A 305 -13.30 -20.96 3.58
CA ALA A 305 -14.73 -21.22 3.40
C ALA A 305 -15.30 -20.40 2.22
N LEU A 306 -14.87 -19.14 2.08
CA LEU A 306 -15.26 -18.30 0.96
C LEU A 306 -14.67 -18.79 -0.36
N VAL A 307 -13.46 -19.37 -0.41
CA VAL A 307 -12.93 -20.00 -1.64
C VAL A 307 -13.87 -21.09 -2.15
N ILE A 308 -14.30 -21.98 -1.27
CA ILE A 308 -15.23 -23.07 -1.64
C ILE A 308 -16.55 -22.48 -2.15
N TRP A 309 -17.08 -21.48 -1.44
CA TRP A 309 -18.31 -20.78 -1.84
C TRP A 309 -18.17 -20.13 -3.22
N HIS A 310 -17.10 -19.37 -3.43
CA HIS A 310 -16.83 -18.59 -4.65
C HIS A 310 -16.52 -19.49 -5.85
N LEU A 311 -15.99 -20.70 -5.64
CA LEU A 311 -15.90 -21.70 -6.71
C LEU A 311 -17.27 -22.29 -7.05
N SER A 312 -18.08 -22.63 -6.03
CA SER A 312 -19.36 -23.30 -6.23
C SER A 312 -20.43 -22.40 -6.85
N LEU A 313 -20.46 -21.11 -6.49
CA LEU A 313 -21.54 -20.19 -6.87
C LEU A 313 -21.59 -19.90 -8.38
N PRO A 314 -20.49 -19.53 -9.07
CA PRO A 314 -20.50 -19.33 -10.51
C PRO A 314 -20.86 -20.60 -11.28
N ILE A 315 -20.45 -21.77 -10.79
CA ILE A 315 -20.81 -23.07 -11.39
C ILE A 315 -22.32 -23.33 -11.24
N ALA A 316 -22.87 -23.15 -10.04
CA ALA A 316 -24.28 -23.37 -9.75
C ALA A 316 -25.21 -22.42 -10.51
N LEU A 317 -24.80 -21.16 -10.68
CA LEU A 317 -25.56 -20.13 -11.41
C LEU A 317 -25.26 -20.10 -12.91
N THR A 318 -24.44 -21.02 -13.43
CA THR A 318 -24.00 -21.04 -14.84
C THR A 318 -23.41 -19.70 -15.31
N GLY A 319 -22.72 -19.00 -14.41
CA GLY A 319 -22.17 -17.65 -14.60
C GLY A 319 -20.66 -17.62 -14.49
N LEU A 320 -19.95 -18.60 -15.09
CA LEU A 320 -18.49 -18.60 -15.13
C LEU A 320 -18.00 -17.39 -15.96
N PRO A 321 -17.06 -16.58 -15.44
CA PRO A 321 -16.51 -15.48 -16.21
C PRO A 321 -15.67 -15.99 -17.39
N PRO A 322 -15.59 -15.21 -18.49
CA PRO A 322 -14.77 -15.57 -19.64
C PRO A 322 -13.29 -15.52 -19.28
N GLN A 323 -12.54 -16.51 -19.77
CA GLN A 323 -11.08 -16.48 -19.72
C GLN A 323 -10.59 -15.86 -21.03
N LEU A 324 -10.21 -14.58 -20.98
CA LEU A 324 -9.62 -13.83 -22.10
C LEU A 324 -8.11 -13.66 -21.89
#